data_AF-A0A662B3T6-F1
#
_entry.id   AF-A0A662B3T6-F1
#
_cell.length_a   1.000
_cell.length_b   1.000
_cell.length_c   1.000
_cell.angle_alpha   90.00
_cell.angle_beta   90.00
_cell.angle_gamma   90.00
#
_symmetry.space_group_name_H-M   'P 1'
#
loop_
_entity.id
_entity.type
_entity.pdbx_description
1 polymer ?
#
loop_
_entity_poly.entity_id
_entity_poly.type
_entity_poly.pdbx_seq_one_letter_code
_entity_poly.pdbx_strand_id
1 'polypeptide(L)' 'MIEHEGIIDHIDGDVAHVKIESVSACASCHAKGVCSAADQEEKFLLVPLQGATHQQGEPVHVQIAQHLGF' A
#
# COMPACT_ATOMS: atom_id res chain seq x y z
N MET A 1 -1.28 13.89 3.50
CA MET A 1 -1.67 12.74 2.65
C MET A 1 -0.38 12.01 2.33
N ILE A 2 -0.35 10.68 2.45
CA ILE A 2 0.83 9.90 2.08
C ILE A 2 0.47 9.11 0.84
N GLU A 3 1.17 9.38 -0.25
CA GLU A 3 1.09 8.60 -1.47
C GLU A 3 1.91 7.33 -1.30
N HIS A 4 1.28 6.19 -1.56
CA HIS A 4 1.98 4.93 -1.64
C HIS A 4 1.79 4.36 -3.05
N GLU A 5 2.88 3.83 -3.58
CA GLU A 5 2.87 3.06 -4.81
C GLU A 5 2.38 1.63 -4.50
N GLY A 6 1.53 1.11 -5.38
CA GLY A 6 1.03 -0.25 -5.27
C GLY A 6 0.66 -0.81 -6.64
N ILE A 7 0.37 -2.10 -6.66
CA ILE A 7 -0.04 -2.83 -7.87
C ILE A 7 -1.38 -3.50 -7.60
N ILE A 8 -2.28 -3.47 -8.59
CA ILE A 8 -3.54 -4.20 -8.51
C ILE A 8 -3.26 -5.70 -8.54
N ASP A 9 -3.44 -6.36 -7.41
CA ASP A 9 -3.31 -7.80 -7.25
C ASP A 9 -4.46 -8.54 -7.94
N HIS A 10 -5.70 -8.09 -7.76
CA HIS A 10 -6.88 -8.54 -8.51
C HIS A 10 -8.04 -7.55 -8.36
N ILE A 11 -9.10 -7.75 -9.14
CA ILE A 11 -10.33 -6.94 -9.07
C ILE A 11 -11.51 -7.89 -8.86
N ASP A 12 -12.29 -7.63 -7.81
CA ASP A 12 -13.53 -8.34 -7.51
C ASP A 12 -14.71 -7.36 -7.68
N GLY A 13 -15.41 -7.47 -8.81
CA GLY A 13 -16.52 -6.58 -9.13
C GLY A 13 -16.10 -5.11 -9.26
N ASP A 14 -16.53 -4.28 -8.31
CA ASP A 14 -16.20 -2.84 -8.23
C ASP A 14 -15.10 -2.55 -7.18
N VAL A 15 -14.41 -3.57 -6.66
CA VAL A 15 -13.36 -3.40 -5.66
C VAL A 15 -12.04 -3.95 -6.20
N ALA A 16 -11.02 -3.09 -6.26
CA ALA A 16 -9.66 -3.48 -6.58
C ALA A 16 -8.89 -3.81 -5.29
N HIS A 17 -8.20 -4.94 -5.30
CA HIS A 17 -7.24 -5.32 -4.27
C HIS A 17 -5.88 -4.79 -4.69
N VAL A 18 -5.40 -3.75 -4.03
CA VAL A 18 -4.12 -3.12 -4.32
C VAL A 18 -3.09 -3.58 -3.30
N LYS A 19 -2.04 -4.24 -3.77
CA LYS A 19 -0.89 -4.60 -2.95
C LYS A 19 0.04 -3.39 -2.85
N ILE A 20 0.25 -2.90 -1.64
CA ILE A 20 1.11 -1.75 -1.37
C ILE A 20 2.53 -2.22 -1.13
N GLU A 21 3.43 -1.73 -1.99
CA GLU A 21 4.85 -1.94 -1.82
C GLU A 21 5.35 -0.93 -0.79
N SER A 22 5.15 -1.27 0.49
CA SER A 22 5.64 -0.47 1.60
C SER A 22 7.15 -0.63 1.67
N VAL A 23 7.88 0.15 0.85
CA VAL A 23 9.32 0.33 1.07
C VAL A 23 9.45 1.09 2.37
N SER A 24 9.67 0.34 3.45
CA SER A 24 9.97 0.90 4.75
C SER A 24 11.14 1.87 4.58
N ALA A 25 10.87 3.17 4.69
CA ALA A 25 11.88 4.22 4.76
C ALA A 25 12.81 4.08 5.99
N CYS A 26 12.73 2.97 6.71
CA CYS A 26 13.65 2.54 7.76
C CYS A 26 15.10 2.34 7.28
N ALA A 27 15.38 2.42 5.97
CA ALA A 27 16.75 2.41 5.46
C ALA A 27 17.61 3.59 5.97
N SER A 28 17.01 4.66 6.49
CA SER A 28 17.74 5.80 7.09
C SER A 28 17.77 5.79 8.62
N CYS A 29 17.23 4.77 9.30
CA CYS A 29 17.42 4.62 10.74
C CYS A 29 18.81 4.04 11.02
N HIS A 30 19.76 4.92 11.29
CA HIS A 30 21.15 4.67 11.67
C HIS A 30 21.32 3.83 12.98
N ALA A 31 20.24 3.33 13.59
CA ALA A 31 20.32 2.58 14.84
C ALA A 31 20.72 1.12 14.57
N LYS A 32 22.03 0.87 14.54
CA LYS A 32 22.64 -0.45 14.69
C LYS A 32 21.87 -1.28 15.75
N GLY A 33 21.10 -2.27 15.31
CA GLY A 33 20.81 -3.46 16.11
C GLY A 33 19.35 -3.82 16.44
N VAL A 34 18.33 -3.02 16.09
CA VAL A 34 16.94 -3.37 16.48
C VAL A 34 15.94 -3.00 15.38
N CYS A 35 16.08 -3.57 14.19
CA CYS A 35 14.93 -3.71 13.31
C CYS A 35 14.62 -5.19 13.27
N SER A 36 13.70 -5.63 14.13
CA SER A 36 13.06 -6.92 13.94
C SER A 36 12.50 -6.92 12.52
N ALA A 37 13.12 -7.69 11.63
CA ALA A 37 12.65 -7.96 10.27
C ALA A 37 11.36 -8.79 10.30
N ALA A 38 10.38 -8.34 11.08
CA ALA A 38 9.21 -9.11 11.47
C ALA A 38 7.91 -8.55 10.90
N ASP A 39 7.95 -7.39 10.22
CA ASP A 39 6.74 -6.77 9.69
C ASP A 39 7.04 -6.14 8.32
N GLN A 40 7.51 -6.98 7.39
CA GLN A 40 7.22 -6.71 5.97
C GLN A 40 5.82 -7.28 5.71
N GLU A 41 4.81 -6.79 6.42
CA GLU A 41 3.43 -7.18 6.14
C GLU A 41 3.08 -6.62 4.75
N GLU A 42 2.89 -7.53 3.81
CA GLU A 42 2.34 -7.23 2.49
C GLU A 42 0.96 -6.61 2.69
N LYS A 43 0.89 -5.28 2.64
CA LYS A 43 -0.34 -4.56 2.93
C LYS A 43 -1.23 -4.56 1.70
N PHE A 44 -2.39 -5.21 1.80
CA PHE A 44 -3.43 -5.14 0.78
C PHE A 44 -4.44 -4.06 1.16
N LEU A 45 -4.79 -3.19 0.21
CA LEU A 45 -5.84 -2.20 0.34
C LEU A 45 -7.00 -2.55 -0.60
N LEU A 46 -8.21 -2.46 -0.05
CA LEU A 46 -9.43 -2.57 -0.83
C LEU A 46 -9.82 -1.18 -1.31
N VAL A 47 -9.76 -0.96 -2.62
CA VAL A 47 -10.05 0.33 -3.24
C VAL A 47 -11.32 0.19 -4.10
N PRO A 48 -12.42 0.86 -3.76
CA PRO A 48 -13.61 0.87 -4.60
C PRO A 48 -13.30 1.66 -5.89
N LEU A 49 -13.58 1.03 -7.03
CA LEU A 49 -13.31 1.58 -8.35
C LEU A 49 -14.27 2.71 -8.72
N GLN A 50 -15.50 2.71 -8.19
CA GLN A 50 -16.51 3.75 -8.45
C GLN A 50 -16.67 4.03 -9.96
N GLY A 51 -16.60 2.98 -10.78
CA GLY A 51 -16.66 3.08 -12.25
C GLY A 51 -15.35 3.41 -12.96
N ALA A 52 -14.23 3.54 -12.26
CA ALA A 52 -12.91 3.58 -12.89
C ALA A 52 -12.56 2.20 -13.46
N THR A 53 -12.14 2.15 -14.72
CA THR A 53 -11.70 0.88 -15.34
C THR A 53 -10.23 0.70 -15.08
N HIS A 54 -9.89 -0.30 -14.27
CA HIS A 54 -8.52 -0.69 -13.99
C HIS A 54 -8.29 -2.15 -14.38
N GLN A 55 -7.03 -2.55 -14.47
CA GLN A 55 -6.64 -3.91 -14.84
C GLN A 55 -5.72 -4.53 -13.78
N GLN A 56 -5.81 -5.85 -13.62
CA GLN A 56 -4.88 -6.59 -12.79
C GLN A 56 -3.44 -6.40 -13.29
N GLY A 57 -2.50 -6.17 -12.37
CA GLY A 57 -1.10 -5.88 -12.67
C GLY A 57 -0.80 -4.42 -13.01
N GLU A 58 -1.82 -3.54 -13.01
CA GLU A 58 -1.61 -2.11 -13.25
C GLU A 58 -1.00 -1.43 -12.01
N PRO A 59 0.08 -0.64 -12.19
CA PRO A 59 0.65 0.17 -11.12
C PRO A 59 -0.25 1.37 -10.83
N VAL A 60 -0.62 1.54 -9.56
CA VAL A 60 -1.50 2.60 -9.07
C VAL A 60 -0.87 3.32 -7.90
N HIS A 61 -1.22 4.60 -7.76
CA HIS A 61 -0.80 5.42 -6.62
C HIS A 61 -2.01 5.63 -5.71
N VAL A 62 -1.95 5.12 -4.49
CA VAL A 62 -3.01 5.30 -3.50
C VAL A 62 -2.65 6.44 -2.56
N GLN A 63 -3.61 7.33 -2.33
CA GLN A 63 -3.48 8.40 -1.35
C GLN A 63 -4.08 7.94 -0.03
N ILE A 64 -3.23 7.56 0.91
CA ILE A 64 -3.66 7.19 2.26
C ILE A 64 -3.66 8.46 3.09
N ALA A 65 -4.86 8.93 3.45
CA ALA A 65 -5.03 9.86 4.54
C ALA A 65 -4.83 9.08 5.84
N GLN A 66 -3.61 9.06 6.38
CA GLN A 66 -3.40 8.64 7.77
C GLN A 66 -4.12 9.64 8.67
N HIS A 67 -5.36 9.33 9.01
CA HIS A 67 -6.01 9.88 10.19
C HIS A 67 -5.24 9.32 11.38
N LEU A 68 -4.31 10.12 11.93
CA LEU A 68 -3.87 9.92 13.31
C LEU A 68 -5.14 10.02 14.16
N GLY A 69 -5.58 8.88 14.70
CA GLY A 69 -6.59 8.82 15.74
C GLY A 69 -6.18 9.73 16.89
N PHE A 70 -7.12 10.59 17.30
CA PHE A 70 -7.04 11.37 18.54
C PHE A 70 -7.20 10.47 19.76
#